data_AF-A0A929F6I0-F1
#
_entry.id   AF-A0A929F6I0-F1
#
_cell.length_a   1.000
_cell.length_b   1.000
_cell.length_c   1.000
_cell.angle_alpha   90.00
_cell.angle_beta   90.00
_cell.angle_gamma   90.00
#
_symmetry.space_group_name_H-M   'P 1'
#
loop_
_entity.id
_entity.type
_entity.pdbx_description
1 polymer ?
#
loop_
_entity_poly.entity_id
_entity_poly.type
_entity_poly.pdbx_seq_one_letter_code
_entity_poly.pdbx_strand_id
1 'polypeptide(L)' 'MEKMLKKLFIILAILCIPVGFFIEHEHVVFFWHKIPSVEAIFGILGAFLLILAIGILASFAQKKEDFYD' A
#
# COMPACT_ATOMS: atom_id res chain seq x y z
N MET A 1 -7.58 14.07 16.35
CA MET A 1 -7.02 14.28 15.00
C MET A 1 -6.71 12.96 14.31
N GLU A 2 -5.97 12.03 14.95
CA GLU A 2 -5.60 10.72 14.38
C GLU A 2 -6.77 9.85 13.89
N LYS A 3 -7.83 9.71 14.68
CA LYS A 3 -9.02 8.90 14.29
C LYS A 3 -9.71 9.44 13.03
N MET A 4 -9.70 10.76 12.83
CA MET A 4 -10.31 11.40 11.67
C MET A 4 -9.44 11.22 10.43
N LEU A 5 -8.12 11.42 10.56
CA LEU A 5 -7.16 11.14 9.49
C LEU A 5 -7.21 9.67 9.06
N LYS A 6 -7.27 8.72 10.01
CA LYS A 6 -7.39 7.29 9.73
C LYS A 6 -8.67 6.97 8.98
N LYS A 7 -9.82 7.53 9.40
CA LYS A 7 -11.09 7.39 8.68
C LYS A 7 -11.00 7.96 7.27
N LEU A 8 -10.45 9.16 7.11
CA LEU A 8 -10.30 9.81 5.82
C LEU A 8 -9.43 8.97 4.88
N PHE A 9 -8.29 8.48 5.37
CA PHE A 9 -7.41 7.60 4.61
C PHE A 9 -8.11 6.32 4.14
N ILE A 10 -8.84 5.65 5.04
CA ILE A 10 -9.59 4.43 4.70
C ILE A 10 -10.66 4.74 3.64
N ILE A 11 -11.39 5.85 3.80
CA ILE A 11 -12.42 6.27 2.84
C ILE A 11 -11.80 6.55 1.47
N LEU A 12 -10.69 7.28 1.41
CA LEU A 12 -9.99 7.58 0.15
C LEU A 12 -9.44 6.31 -0.51
N ALA A 13 -8.87 5.39 0.28
CA ALA A 13 -8.38 4.11 -0.24
C ALA A 13 -9.51 3.27 -0.85
N ILE A 14 -10.68 3.23 -0.20
CA ILE A 14 -11.86 2.52 -0.71
C ILE A 14 -12.41 3.22 -1.96
N LEU A 15 -12.51 4.55 -1.97
CA LEU A 15 -13.05 5.34 -3.09
C LEU A 15 -12.18 5.26 -4.35
N CYS A 16 -10.88 5.03 -4.21
CA CYS A 16 -9.98 4.87 -5.36
C CYS A 16 -10.34 3.64 -6.22
N ILE A 17 -10.90 2.59 -5.61
CA ILE A 17 -11.26 1.34 -6.29
C ILE A 17 -12.36 1.56 -7.34
N PRO A 18 -13.54 2.11 -7.04
CA PRO A 18 -14.58 2.32 -8.06
C PRO A 18 -14.18 3.37 -9.10
N VAL A 19 -13.34 4.37 -8.75
CA VAL A 19 -12.88 5.40 -9.70
C VAL A 19 -12.11 4.77 -10.87
N GLY A 20 -11.33 3.72 -10.63
CA GLY A 20 -10.61 2.99 -11.68
C GLY A 20 -11.51 2.36 -12.75
N PHE A 21 -12.81 2.17 -12.50
CA PHE A 21 -13.76 1.69 -13.51
C PHE A 21 -14.29 2.79 -14.43
N PHE A 22 -14.15 4.06 -14.06
CA PHE A 22 -14.61 5.21 -14.84
C PHE A 22 -13.50 5.84 -15.69
N ILE A 23 -12.25 5.37 -15.57
CA ILE A 23 -11.12 5.88 -16.33
C ILE A 23 -10.96 5.01 -17.59
N GLU A 24 -10.94 5.65 -18.76
CA GLU A 24 -10.68 4.96 -20.02
C GLU A 24 -9.21 4.60 -20.15
N HIS A 25 -8.93 3.36 -20.51
CA HIS A 25 -7.59 2.79 -20.60
C HIS A 25 -7.12 2.73 -22.07
N GLU A 26 -7.24 3.84 -22.81
CA GLU A 26 -6.99 3.88 -24.27
C GLU A 26 -5.52 3.63 -24.67
N HIS A 27 -4.55 4.01 -23.84
CA HIS A 27 -3.11 3.93 -24.16
C HIS A 27 -2.31 3.07 -23.19
N VAL A 28 -2.78 1.86 -22.94
CA VAL A 28 -2.12 0.92 -22.04
C VAL A 28 -0.94 0.21 -22.71
N VAL A 29 0.27 0.56 -22.27
CA VAL A 29 1.54 -0.04 -22.73
C VAL A 29 1.64 -1.53 -22.34
N PHE A 30 1.10 -1.89 -21.18
CA PHE A 30 1.13 -3.25 -20.65
C PHE A 30 -0.28 -3.81 -20.46
N PHE A 31 -0.44 -5.11 -20.70
CA PHE A 31 -1.75 -5.78 -20.67
C PHE A 31 -2.48 -5.64 -19.32
N TRP A 32 -1.73 -5.58 -18.21
CA TRP A 32 -2.32 -5.47 -16.86
C TRP A 32 -2.91 -4.11 -16.57
N HIS A 33 -2.51 -3.05 -17.28
CA HIS A 33 -3.16 -1.73 -17.15
C HIS A 33 -4.57 -1.73 -17.77
N LYS A 34 -5.00 -2.77 -18.50
CA LYS A 34 -6.40 -2.91 -18.91
C LYS A 34 -7.33 -3.26 -17.76
N ILE A 35 -6.78 -3.76 -16.65
CA ILE A 35 -7.56 -4.18 -15.50
C ILE A 35 -7.87 -2.92 -14.70
N PRO A 36 -9.15 -2.56 -14.52
CA PRO A 36 -9.49 -1.38 -13.74
C PRO A 36 -8.96 -1.54 -12.31
N SER A 37 -8.44 -0.44 -11.77
CA SER A 37 -7.98 -0.35 -10.38
C SER A 37 -6.77 -1.24 -10.06
N VAL A 38 -6.01 -1.65 -11.09
CA VAL A 38 -4.78 -2.43 -10.91
C VAL A 38 -3.74 -1.66 -10.10
N GLU A 39 -3.70 -0.34 -10.22
CA GLU A 39 -2.78 0.52 -9.47
C GLU A 39 -3.07 0.46 -7.97
N ALA A 40 -4.35 0.38 -7.58
CA ALA A 40 -4.74 0.24 -6.18
C ALA A 40 -4.26 -1.09 -5.61
N ILE A 41 -4.36 -2.17 -6.39
CA ILE A 41 -3.87 -3.50 -6.01
C ILE A 41 -2.35 -3.47 -5.81
N PHE A 42 -1.61 -2.92 -6.78
CA PHE A 42 -0.16 -2.80 -6.69
C PHE A 42 0.27 -1.88 -5.53
N GLY A 43 -0.46 -0.80 -5.27
CA GLY A 43 -0.20 0.10 -4.13
C GLY A 43 -0.37 -0.61 -2.78
N ILE A 44 -1.46 -1.38 -2.61
CA ILE A 44 -1.72 -2.15 -1.39
C ILE A 44 -0.66 -3.25 -1.20
N LEU A 45 -0.37 -4.01 -2.26
CA LEU A 45 0.64 -5.06 -2.23
C LEU A 45 2.02 -4.49 -1.94
N GLY A 46 2.40 -3.39 -2.58
CA GLY A 46 3.67 -2.70 -2.35
C GLY A 46 3.82 -2.22 -0.91
N ALA A 47 2.77 -1.61 -0.34
CA ALA A 47 2.78 -1.18 1.05
C ALA A 47 2.93 -2.38 2.02
N PHE A 48 2.21 -3.47 1.77
CA PHE A 48 2.31 -4.68 2.58
C PHE A 48 3.70 -5.30 2.51
N LEU A 49 4.27 -5.42 1.32
CA LEU A 49 5.63 -5.94 1.10
C LEU A 49 6.68 -5.06 1.79
N LEU A 50 6.54 -3.74 1.75
CA LEU A 50 7.43 -2.81 2.46
C LEU A 50 7.38 -3.03 3.97
N ILE A 51 6.18 -3.12 4.56
CA ILE A 51 6.03 -3.37 6.00
C ILE A 51 6.67 -4.71 6.39
N LEU A 52 6.44 -5.75 5.59
CA LEU A 52 7.03 -7.06 5.79
C LEU A 52 8.56 -7.03 5.69
N ALA A 53 9.10 -6.36 4.68
CA ALA A 53 10.54 -6.20 4.49
C ALA A 53 11.19 -5.46 5.66
N ILE A 54 10.53 -4.41 6.18
CA ILE A 54 10.98 -3.70 7.39
C ILE A 54 10.98 -4.64 8.60
N GLY A 55 9.94 -5.45 8.78
CA GLY A 55 9.86 -6.41 9.89
C GLY A 55 10.98 -7.46 9.84
N ILE A 56 11.27 -8.00 8.64
CA ILE A 56 12.39 -8.91 8.43
C ILE A 56 13.71 -8.20 8.75
N LEU A 57 13.93 -7.03 8.16
CA LEU A 57 15.18 -6.28 8.35
C LEU A 57 15.39 -5.92 9.83
N ALA A 58 14.34 -5.50 10.54
CA ALA A 58 14.40 -5.22 11.97
C ALA A 58 14.84 -6.47 12.77
N SER A 59 14.32 -7.66 12.43
CA SER A 59 14.72 -8.91 13.08
C SER A 59 16.20 -9.27 12.90
N PHE A 60 16.84 -8.83 11.81
CA PHE A 60 18.25 -9.08 11.56
C PHE A 60 19.16 -7.93 12.02
N ALA A 61 18.68 -6.69 11.94
CA ALA A 61 19.47 -5.48 12.17
C ALA A 61 19.32 -4.90 13.59
N GLN A 62 18.25 -5.21 14.33
CA GLN A 62 18.18 -4.82 15.74
C GLN A 62 19.16 -5.65 16.56
N LYS A 63 20.21 -4.99 17.05
CA LYS A 63 21.00 -5.48 18.16
C LYS A 63 20.11 -5.50 19.41
N LYS A 64 20.15 -6.58 20.19
CA LYS A 64 19.52 -6.59 21.51
C LYS A 64 20.14 -5.49 22.36
N GLU A 65 19.32 -4.61 22.88
CA GLU A 65 19.72 -3.57 23.82
C GLU A 65 19.77 -4.17 25.23
N ASP A 66 20.92 -4.73 25.60
CA ASP A 66 21.20 -5.16 26.99
C ASP A 66 21.61 -3.94 27.84
N PHE A 67 20.80 -2.87 27.84
CA PHE A 67 21.10 -1.64 28.59
C PHE A 67 20.91 -1.79 30.11
N TYR A 68 20.33 -2.90 30.56
CA TYR A 68 20.02 -3.18 31.96
C TYR A 68 20.31 -4.65 32.35
N ASP A 69 21.39 -5.23 31.83
CA ASP A 69 22.04 -6.42 32.41
C ASP A 69 23.34 -6.03 33.14
#